data_AF-A0A6M3LB53-F1
#
_entry.id   AF-A0A6M3LB53-F1
#
_cell.length_a   1.000
_cell.length_b   1.000
_cell.length_c   1.000
_cell.angle_alpha   90.00
_cell.angle_beta   90.00
_cell.angle_gamma   90.00
#
_symmetry.space_group_name_H-M   'P 1'
#
loop_
_entity.id
_entity.type
_entity.pdbx_description
1 polymer ?
#
loop_
_entity_poly.entity_id
_entity_poly.type
_entity_poly.pdbx_seq_one_letter_code
_entity_poly.pdbx_strand_id
1 'polypeptide(L)'
;MNKLYYCKDEGQFYLVKQTPKTIKIDWITKFNCDSEKTELDQKVKWKNLVVKKDNSNKHCLKKNNETGILIYPFQAGLPFYLEPATIKDIDKEIADCKKWGVSSKYYENLKQYVLPLDKQKSVA
;
A
#
# COMPACT_ATOMS: atom_id res chain seq x y z
N MET A 1 3.07 -14.21 -4.74
CA MET A 1 1.78 -13.70 -4.22
C MET A 1 1.99 -12.26 -3.77
N ASN A 2 1.13 -11.34 -4.22
CA ASN A 2 1.20 -9.94 -3.78
C ASN A 2 0.40 -9.80 -2.48
N LYS A 3 0.93 -9.06 -1.51
CA LYS A 3 0.26 -8.77 -0.24
C LYS A 3 0.03 -7.28 -0.12
N LEU A 4 -1.10 -6.88 0.46
CA LEU A 4 -1.42 -5.48 0.72
C LEU A 4 -0.72 -5.01 2.00
N TYR A 5 -0.08 -3.86 1.92
CA TYR A 5 0.55 -3.16 3.03
C TYR A 5 -0.01 -1.74 3.12
N TYR A 6 0.09 -1.15 4.30
CA TYR A 6 -0.37 0.19 4.61
C TYR A 6 0.79 1.02 5.19
N CYS A 7 0.91 2.27 4.71
CA CYS A 7 1.81 3.26 5.28
C CYS A 7 0.99 4.26 6.10
N LYS A 8 1.08 4.16 7.44
CA LYS A 8 0.35 5.02 8.38
C LYS A 8 0.67 6.50 8.21
N ASP A 9 1.92 6.85 7.94
CA ASP A 9 2.36 8.24 7.76
C ASP A 9 1.67 8.93 6.58
N GLU A 10 1.33 8.16 5.54
CA GLU A 10 0.78 8.67 4.29
C GLU A 10 -0.73 8.44 4.18
N GLY A 11 -1.27 7.50 4.96
CA GLY A 11 -2.63 6.99 4.76
C GLY A 11 -2.78 6.22 3.44
N GLN A 12 -1.71 5.56 2.98
CA GLN A 12 -1.64 4.98 1.63
C GLN A 12 -1.40 3.47 1.63
N PHE A 13 -1.88 2.82 0.57
CA PHE A 13 -1.80 1.37 0.39
C PHE A 13 -0.82 0.98 -0.71
N TYR A 14 -0.12 -0.13 -0.47
CA TYR A 14 0.97 -0.62 -1.31
C TYR A 14 0.81 -2.13 -1.55
N LEU A 15 1.02 -2.56 -2.80
CA LEU A 15 1.22 -3.97 -3.11
C LEU A 15 2.69 -4.31 -2.96
N VAL A 16 2.96 -5.33 -2.14
CA VAL A 16 4.31 -5.84 -1.92
C VAL A 16 4.42 -7.24 -2.52
N LYS A 17 5.38 -7.39 -3.44
CA LYS A 17 5.79 -8.67 -4.01
C LYS A 17 7.20 -9.00 -3.54
N GLN A 18 7.32 -10.07 -2.76
CA GLN A 18 8.62 -10.54 -2.29
C GLN A 18 9.14 -11.70 -3.14
N THR A 19 10.43 -11.65 -3.44
CA THR A 19 11.22 -12.78 -3.98
C THR A 19 12.34 -13.12 -2.99
N PRO A 20 13.11 -14.21 -3.19
CA PRO A 20 14.27 -14.50 -2.35
C PRO A 20 15.32 -13.37 -2.36
N LYS A 21 15.44 -12.62 -3.46
CA LYS A 21 16.48 -11.58 -3.62
C LYS A 21 15.97 -10.16 -3.42
N THR A 22 14.70 -9.91 -3.69
CA THR A 22 14.14 -8.56 -3.77
C THR A 22 12.79 -8.41 -3.10
N ILE A 23 12.46 -7.17 -2.74
CA ILE A 23 11.13 -6.72 -2.35
C ILE A 23 10.73 -5.65 -3.36
N LYS A 24 9.66 -5.88 -4.11
CA LYS A 24 9.04 -4.88 -4.98
C LYS A 24 7.82 -4.30 -4.27
N ILE A 25 7.76 -2.98 -4.22
CA ILE A 25 6.70 -2.20 -3.58
C ILE A 25 6.11 -1.29 -4.64
N ASP A 26 4.81 -1.45 -4.89
CA ASP A 26 4.06 -0.69 -5.88
C ASP A 26 2.91 0.02 -5.16
N TRP A 27 2.84 1.36 -5.26
CA TRP A 27 1.68 2.11 -4.78
C TRP A 27 0.45 1.74 -5.62
N ILE A 28 -0.72 1.62 -4.98
CA ILE A 28 -1.97 1.40 -5.69
C ILE A 28 -2.55 2.76 -6.06
N THR A 29 -2.34 3.19 -7.30
CA THR A 29 -2.80 4.48 -7.79
C THR A 29 -4.30 4.67 -7.56
N LYS A 30 -4.66 5.83 -7.02
CA LYS A 30 -6.05 6.27 -6.86
C LYS A 30 -6.36 7.28 -7.97
N PHE A 31 -7.48 7.10 -8.65
CA PHE A 31 -7.91 8.00 -9.73
C PHE A 31 -9.19 8.76 -9.37
N ASN A 32 -9.38 9.91 -10.01
CA ASN A 32 -10.63 10.66 -9.97
C ASN A 32 -11.77 9.91 -10.67
N CYS A 33 -13.00 10.35 -10.39
CA CYS A 33 -14.23 9.81 -10.98
C CYS A 33 -14.32 10.00 -12.51
N ASP A 34 -13.45 10.81 -13.11
CA ASP A 34 -13.39 11.12 -14.54
C ASP A 34 -12.74 9.98 -15.36
N SER A 35 -13.27 8.76 -15.20
CA SER A 35 -12.90 7.58 -15.99
C SER A 35 -11.43 7.13 -15.84
N GLU A 36 -10.88 7.21 -14.63
CA GLU A 36 -9.52 6.70 -14.34
C GLU A 36 -8.38 7.41 -15.08
N LYS A 37 -8.63 8.60 -15.66
CA LYS A 37 -7.63 9.34 -16.47
C LYS A 37 -6.74 10.26 -15.65
N THR A 38 -7.21 10.70 -14.48
CA THR A 38 -6.50 11.66 -13.63
C THR A 38 -6.17 11.00 -12.30
N GLU A 39 -4.88 10.80 -12.03
CA GLU A 39 -4.41 10.39 -10.71
C GLU A 39 -4.78 11.46 -9.68
N LEU A 40 -5.28 11.04 -8.52
CA LEU A 40 -5.38 11.95 -7.39
C LEU A 40 -3.98 12.34 -6.95
N ASP A 41 -3.75 13.63 -6.73
CA ASP A 41 -2.50 14.15 -6.19
C ASP A 41 -2.36 13.72 -4.72
N GLN A 42 -1.86 12.50 -4.53
CA GLN A 42 -1.60 11.93 -3.21
C GLN A 42 -0.11 12.00 -2.93
N LYS A 43 0.23 12.55 -1.77
CA LYS A 43 1.60 12.70 -1.30
C LYS A 43 2.15 11.33 -0.85
N VAL A 44 2.61 10.54 -1.82
CA VAL A 44 3.32 9.26 -1.61
C VAL A 44 4.82 9.46 -1.69
N LYS A 45 5.59 8.87 -0.76
CA LYS A 45 7.05 8.87 -0.77
C LYS A 45 7.59 8.10 -1.99
N TRP A 46 6.91 7.03 -2.41
CA TRP A 46 7.32 6.17 -3.52
C TRP A 46 6.13 5.67 -4.32
N LYS A 47 6.15 5.84 -5.66
CA LYS A 47 5.17 5.17 -6.55
C LYS A 47 5.58 3.73 -6.86
N ASN A 48 6.87 3.52 -7.11
CA ASN A 48 7.48 2.22 -7.31
C ASN A 48 8.84 2.20 -6.59
N LEU A 49 9.10 1.12 -5.84
CA LEU A 49 10.36 0.93 -5.14
C LEU A 49 10.78 -0.54 -5.21
N VAL A 50 12.05 -0.77 -5.57
CA VAL A 50 12.67 -2.10 -5.55
C VAL A 50 13.82 -2.09 -4.57
N VAL A 51 13.75 -2.94 -3.55
CA VAL A 51 14.78 -3.10 -2.52
C VAL A 51 15.41 -4.47 -2.64
N LYS A 52 16.74 -4.55 -2.61
CA LYS A 52 17.45 -5.83 -2.55
C LYS A 52 17.64 -6.25 -1.10
N LYS A 53 17.39 -7.52 -0.80
CA LYS A 53 17.50 -8.06 0.57
C LYS A 53 18.94 -8.18 1.07
N ASP A 54 19.90 -8.21 0.14
CA ASP A 54 21.35 -8.20 0.43
C ASP A 54 21.90 -6.79 0.70
N ASN A 55 21.06 -5.75 0.70
CA ASN A 55 21.46 -4.35 0.85
C ASN A 55 22.51 -3.87 -0.17
N SER A 56 22.65 -4.55 -1.31
CA SER A 56 23.57 -4.15 -2.40
C SER A 56 23.02 -3.03 -3.28
N ASN A 57 21.84 -2.49 -2.98
CA ASN A 57 21.30 -1.31 -3.65
C ASN A 57 21.41 -0.06 -2.77
N LYS A 58 20.96 1.07 -3.30
CA LYS A 58 21.03 2.38 -2.62
C LYS A 58 20.13 2.46 -1.35
N HIS A 59 19.07 1.65 -1.26
CA HIS A 59 18.11 1.63 -0.15
C HIS A 59 18.44 0.51 0.83
N CYS A 60 18.49 0.82 2.13
CA CYS A 60 18.79 -0.17 3.15
C CYS A 60 17.50 -0.81 3.70
N LEU A 61 17.37 -2.13 3.58
CA LEU A 61 16.34 -2.91 4.23
C LEU A 61 16.75 -3.19 5.68
N LYS A 62 16.06 -2.56 6.63
CA LYS A 62 16.34 -2.73 8.07
C LYS A 62 15.48 -3.80 8.73
N LYS A 63 14.21 -3.93 8.31
CA LYS A 63 13.25 -4.89 8.85
C LYS A 63 12.45 -5.50 7.71
N ASN A 64 12.29 -6.82 7.72
CA ASN A 64 11.38 -7.56 6.86
C ASN A 64 10.90 -8.81 7.60
N ASN A 65 9.78 -8.67 8.30
CA ASN A 65 9.15 -9.78 9.04
C ASN A 65 7.62 -9.67 8.95
N GLU A 66 6.92 -10.54 9.68
CA GLU A 66 5.46 -10.61 9.67
C GLU A 66 4.78 -9.31 10.14
N THR A 67 5.46 -8.51 10.96
CA THR A 67 4.90 -7.26 11.50
C THR A 67 5.09 -6.07 10.55
N GLY A 68 5.99 -6.16 9.58
CA GLY A 68 6.20 -5.08 8.62
C GLY A 68 7.57 -5.04 7.96
N ILE A 69 7.72 -4.03 7.10
CA ILE A 69 8.89 -3.74 6.29
C ILE A 69 9.37 -2.33 6.62
N LEU A 70 10.63 -2.18 6.99
CA LEU A 70 11.27 -0.88 7.24
C LEU A 70 12.43 -0.67 6.27
N ILE A 71 12.33 0.39 5.49
CA ILE A 71 13.33 0.77 4.48
C ILE A 71 13.86 2.16 4.81
N TYR A 72 15.18 2.28 4.81
CA TYR A 72 15.88 3.55 4.84
C TYR A 72 16.29 3.92 3.42
N PRO A 73 15.70 4.98 2.83
CA PRO A 73 16.05 5.38 1.48
C PRO A 73 17.46 5.98 1.41
N PHE A 74 18.06 5.91 0.22
CA PHE A 74 19.33 6.55 -0.06
C PHE A 74 19.23 8.07 0.10
N GLN A 75 20.21 8.69 0.75
CA GLN A 75 20.31 10.14 1.02
C GLN A 75 19.17 10.69 1.90
N ALA A 76 19.36 10.59 3.23
CA ALA A 76 18.64 11.34 4.28
C ALA A 76 17.10 11.41 4.19
N GLY A 77 16.46 10.48 3.47
CA GLY A 77 15.00 10.42 3.42
C GLY A 77 14.43 9.84 4.72
N LEU A 78 13.21 10.27 5.06
CA LEU A 78 12.47 9.72 6.19
C LEU A 78 12.33 8.19 6.02
N PRO A 79 12.37 7.42 7.13
CA PRO A 79 12.12 6.00 7.08
C PRO A 79 10.78 5.72 6.38
N PHE A 80 10.78 4.67 5.55
CA PHE A 80 9.60 4.19 4.87
C PHE A 80 9.18 2.89 5.52
N TYR A 81 8.13 2.96 6.33
CA TYR A 81 7.60 1.84 7.10
C TYR A 81 6.25 1.41 6.55
N LEU A 82 6.12 0.09 6.34
CA LEU A 82 4.93 -0.56 5.82
C LEU A 82 4.53 -1.69 6.75
N GLU A 83 3.25 -1.70 7.14
CA GLU A 83 2.65 -2.79 7.92
C GLU A 83 1.68 -3.57 7.04
N PRO A 84 1.46 -4.88 7.28
CA PRO A 84 0.39 -5.60 6.61
C PRO A 84 -0.94 -4.85 6.78
N ALA A 85 -1.62 -4.57 5.68
CA ALA A 85 -2.87 -3.84 5.72
C ALA A 85 -3.95 -4.67 6.41
N THR A 86 -4.74 -4.02 7.26
CA THR A 86 -5.88 -4.65 7.94
C THR A 86 -7.20 -4.15 7.37
N ILE A 87 -8.29 -4.89 7.63
CA ILE A 87 -9.63 -4.45 7.26
C ILE A 87 -10.00 -3.13 7.96
N LYS A 88 -9.48 -2.89 9.18
CA LYS A 88 -9.71 -1.66 9.94
C LYS A 88 -9.11 -0.44 9.25
N ASP A 89 -7.92 -0.58 8.65
CA ASP A 89 -7.28 0.51 7.90
C ASP A 89 -8.14 0.91 6.69
N ILE A 90 -8.66 -0.09 5.97
CA ILE A 90 -9.54 0.13 4.82
C ILE A 90 -10.88 0.76 5.24
N ASP A 91 -11.51 0.22 6.28
CA ASP A 91 -12.82 0.71 6.76
C ASP A 91 -12.75 2.15 7.29
N LYS A 92 -11.62 2.55 7.88
CA LYS A 92 -11.37 3.93 8.29
C LYS A 92 -11.41 4.89 7.08
N GLU A 93 -10.69 4.57 6.01
CA GLU A 93 -10.66 5.40 4.80
C GLU A 93 -12.02 5.44 4.09
N ILE A 94 -12.78 4.34 4.10
CA ILE A 94 -14.16 4.31 3.61
C ILE A 94 -15.05 5.25 4.44
N ALA A 95 -14.91 5.24 5.77
CA ALA A 95 -15.67 6.13 6.65
C ALA A 95 -15.34 7.61 6.39
N ASP A 96 -14.07 7.95 6.17
CA ASP A 96 -13.66 9.29 5.79
C ASP A 96 -14.24 9.69 4.43
N CYS A 97 -14.20 8.81 3.42
CA CYS A 97 -14.86 9.06 2.13
C CYS A 97 -16.35 9.40 2.29
N LYS A 98 -17.07 8.59 3.08
CA LYS A 98 -18.50 8.82 3.35
C LYS A 98 -18.75 10.14 4.08
N LYS A 99 -17.91 10.47 5.08
CA LYS A 99 -17.99 11.73 5.82
C LYS A 99 -17.86 12.95 4.90
N TRP A 100 -16.97 12.87 3.91
CA TRP A 100 -16.71 13.96 2.97
C TRP A 100 -17.58 13.90 1.70
N GLY A 101 -18.51 12.96 1.60
CA GLY A 101 -19.40 12.82 0.45
C GLY A 101 -18.69 12.42 -0.85
N VAL A 102 -17.53 11.77 -0.76
CA VAL A 102 -16.74 11.31 -1.92
C VAL A 102 -16.83 9.78 -2.08
N SER A 103 -16.55 9.30 -3.29
CA SER A 103 -16.62 7.87 -3.61
C SER A 103 -15.63 7.03 -2.78
N SER A 104 -16.12 5.97 -2.14
CA SER A 104 -15.34 4.96 -1.41
C SER A 104 -14.93 3.75 -2.24
N LYS A 105 -15.36 3.68 -3.51
CA LYS A 105 -15.19 2.50 -4.38
C LYS A 105 -13.75 2.00 -4.46
N TYR A 106 -12.78 2.91 -4.52
CA TYR A 106 -11.35 2.57 -4.51
C TYR A 106 -10.98 1.72 -3.28
N TYR A 107 -11.34 2.16 -2.08
CA TYR A 107 -10.99 1.47 -0.84
C TYR A 107 -11.80 0.19 -0.66
N GLU A 108 -13.05 0.17 -1.12
CA GLU A 108 -13.87 -1.05 -1.13
C GLU A 108 -13.21 -2.17 -1.97
N ASN A 109 -12.65 -1.82 -3.13
CA ASN A 109 -11.92 -2.76 -3.98
C ASN A 109 -10.65 -3.30 -3.30
N LEU A 110 -10.06 -2.59 -2.33
CA LEU A 110 -8.87 -3.08 -1.61
C LEU A 110 -9.19 -4.24 -0.67
N LYS A 111 -10.47 -4.43 -0.28
CA LYS A 111 -10.89 -5.52 0.62
C LYS A 111 -10.57 -6.90 0.06
N GLN A 112 -10.53 -7.07 -1.27
CA GLN A 112 -10.17 -8.34 -1.91
C GLN A 112 -8.75 -8.84 -1.54
N TYR A 113 -7.85 -7.94 -1.13
CA TYR A 113 -6.48 -8.30 -0.78
C TYR A 113 -6.30 -8.69 0.69
N VAL A 114 -7.32 -8.45 1.53
CA VAL A 114 -7.26 -8.69 3.00
C VAL A 114 -8.29 -9.71 3.45
N LEU A 115 -9.41 -9.84 2.73
CA LEU A 115 -10.45 -10.81 3.05
C LEU A 115 -10.11 -12.22 2.55
N PRO A 116 -10.40 -13.28 3.33
CA PRO A 116 -10.37 -14.66 2.85
C PRO A 116 -11.24 -14.82 1.60
N LEU A 117 -10.84 -15.72 0.69
CA LEU A 117 -11.49 -15.98 -0.60
C LEU A 117 -13.01 -16.21 -0.48
N ASP A 118 -13.45 -16.83 0.61
CA ASP A 118 -14.87 -17.15 0.86
C ASP A 118 -15.76 -15.92 1.10
N LYS A 119 -15.17 -14.76 1.48
CA LYS A 119 -15.90 -13.51 1.71
C LYS A 119 -15.92 -12.57 0.50
N GLN A 120 -15.20 -12.91 -0.59
CA GLN A 120 -15.13 -12.07 -1.79
C GLN A 120 -16.39 -12.20 -2.67
N LYS A 121 -17.16 -13.30 -2.52
CA LYS A 121 -18.38 -13.57 -3.30
C LYS A 121 -19.66 -12.88 -2.82
N SER A 122 -19.61 -12.15 -1.70
CA SER A 122 -20.80 -11.50 -1.12
C SER A 122 -20.98 -10.04 -1.55
N VAL A 123 -20.12 -9.53 -2.45
CA VAL A 123 -20.12 -8.11 -2.90
C VAL A 123 -20.36 -8.01 -4.42
N ALA A 124 -20.88 -9.06 -5.05
CA ALA A 124 -21.30 -9.05 -6.45
C ALA A 124 -22.81 -8.82 -6.57
#